data_AF-A0A519LUQ2-F1
#
_entry.id   AF-A0A519LUQ2-F1
#
_cell.length_a   1.000
_cell.length_b   1.000
_cell.length_c   1.000
_cell.angle_alpha   90.00
_cell.angle_beta   90.00
_cell.angle_gamma   90.00
#
_symmetry.space_group_name_H-M   'P 1'
#
loop_
_entity.id
_entity.type
_entity.pdbx_description
1 polymer ?
#
loop_
_entity_poly.entity_id
_entity_poly.type
_entity_poly.pdbx_seq_one_letter_code
_entity_poly.pdbx_strand_id
1 'polypeptide(L)'
;MIFEAELHRLSEGLNLPYPERADFLNELREDLSEVYSSYLDSGMNEAEAYAATLKDFRFGPDDLSLMAKTHQSFFQKILNLVPESFQNLIEYLSGMVPLGLLCYAIEREIAVMNFIQEGGSPGMYAIILIGLYLLGLEVLSAMRIVFFRDHSNRNLNIETPNVLLGCLGLMLVATAWTIMGIYNTANAMSLNPSAMDILFTGFKESLVPVSTGLLLSAMVVLAHFATRHILHKWKAPMV
;
A
#
# COMPACT_ATOMS: atom_id res chain seq x y z
N MET A 1 -1.74 -26.84 18.16
CA MET A 1 -3.07 -26.76 18.84
C MET A 1 -3.93 -27.97 18.42
N ILE A 2 -4.92 -28.38 19.22
CA ILE A 2 -5.72 -29.63 19.00
C ILE A 2 -6.50 -29.61 17.66
N PHE A 3 -7.02 -28.46 17.23
CA PHE A 3 -7.87 -28.34 16.04
C PHE A 3 -7.19 -27.66 14.82
N GLU A 4 -5.86 -27.55 14.82
CA GLU A 4 -5.13 -26.74 13.86
C GLU A 4 -5.27 -27.20 12.40
N ALA A 5 -5.27 -28.52 12.16
CA ALA A 5 -5.46 -29.08 10.83
C ALA A 5 -6.85 -28.79 10.26
N GLU A 6 -7.88 -28.81 11.11
CA GLU A 6 -9.26 -28.55 10.69
C GLU A 6 -9.50 -27.06 10.44
N LEU A 7 -8.98 -26.19 11.30
CA LEU A 7 -9.01 -24.74 11.09
C LEU A 7 -8.28 -24.35 9.80
N HIS A 8 -7.17 -25.01 9.48
CA HIS A 8 -6.47 -24.81 8.20
C HIS A 8 -7.34 -25.23 7.01
N ARG A 9 -7.99 -26.40 7.07
CA ARG A 9 -8.92 -26.88 6.03
C ARG A 9 -10.07 -25.89 5.81
N LEU A 10 -10.65 -25.37 6.89
CA LEU A 10 -11.73 -24.38 6.83
C LEU A 10 -11.24 -23.03 6.28
N SER A 11 -10.04 -22.60 6.65
CA SER A 11 -9.40 -21.38 6.13
C SER A 11 -9.26 -21.39 4.60
N GLU A 12 -8.97 -22.54 4.01
CA GLU A 12 -8.88 -22.72 2.55
C GLU A 12 -10.24 -22.64 1.86
N GLY A 13 -11.30 -23.13 2.51
CA GLY A 13 -12.67 -23.07 1.99
C GLY A 13 -13.38 -21.73 2.22
N LEU A 14 -12.90 -20.91 3.15
CA LEU A 14 -13.49 -19.63 3.50
C LEU A 14 -13.11 -18.54 2.49
N ASN A 15 -14.09 -18.07 1.72
CA ASN A 15 -13.95 -16.89 0.86
C ASN A 15 -14.15 -15.57 1.65
N LEU A 16 -13.36 -15.38 2.70
CA LEU A 16 -13.26 -14.12 3.46
C LEU A 16 -11.87 -13.51 3.26
N PRO A 17 -11.75 -12.19 3.08
CA PRO A 17 -10.43 -11.55 3.13
C PRO A 17 -9.86 -11.57 4.56
N TYR A 18 -8.60 -11.20 4.68
CA TYR A 18 -7.98 -10.90 5.97
C TYR A 18 -8.25 -9.42 6.32
N PRO A 19 -8.54 -9.03 7.58
CA PRO A 19 -8.46 -9.81 8.83
C PRO A 19 -9.70 -10.62 9.18
N GLU A 20 -10.83 -10.46 8.49
CA GLU A 20 -12.11 -11.09 8.87
C GLU A 20 -12.01 -12.62 8.94
N ARG A 21 -11.24 -13.22 8.03
CA ARG A 21 -10.95 -14.66 8.06
C ARG A 21 -10.24 -15.07 9.35
N ALA A 22 -9.27 -14.28 9.81
CA ALA A 22 -8.55 -14.56 11.03
C ALA A 22 -9.45 -14.42 12.26
N ASP A 23 -10.20 -13.31 12.35
CA ASP A 23 -11.13 -13.07 13.46
C ASP A 23 -12.16 -14.19 13.54
N PHE A 24 -12.73 -14.59 12.41
CA PHE A 24 -13.67 -15.72 12.33
C PHE A 24 -13.03 -17.06 12.75
N LEU A 25 -11.83 -17.37 12.27
CA LEU A 25 -11.13 -18.61 12.65
C LEU A 25 -10.73 -18.62 14.13
N ASN A 26 -10.61 -17.45 14.75
CA ASN A 26 -10.38 -17.30 16.17
C ASN A 26 -11.65 -17.57 16.98
N GLU A 27 -12.75 -16.94 16.61
CA GLU A 27 -14.06 -17.19 17.22
C GLU A 27 -14.40 -18.68 17.13
N LEU A 28 -14.23 -19.28 15.95
CA LEU A 28 -14.46 -20.71 15.76
C LEU A 28 -13.53 -21.59 16.60
N ARG A 29 -12.30 -21.15 16.86
CA ARG A 29 -11.36 -21.88 17.71
C ARG A 29 -11.81 -21.84 19.17
N GLU A 30 -12.30 -20.70 19.63
CA GLU A 30 -12.86 -20.54 20.97
C GLU A 30 -14.09 -21.44 21.13
N ASP A 31 -15.01 -21.42 20.16
CA ASP A 31 -16.21 -22.27 20.14
C ASP A 31 -15.86 -23.77 20.16
N LEU A 32 -14.92 -24.20 19.30
CA LEU A 32 -14.45 -25.59 19.26
C LEU A 32 -13.81 -26.02 20.58
N SER A 33 -13.04 -25.12 21.20
CA SER A 33 -12.41 -25.40 22.49
C SER A 33 -13.43 -25.52 23.61
N GLU A 34 -14.46 -24.67 23.63
CA GLU A 34 -15.52 -24.70 24.63
C GLU A 34 -16.33 -26.00 24.55
N VAL A 35 -16.73 -26.40 23.34
CA VAL A 35 -17.48 -27.66 23.12
C VAL A 35 -16.63 -28.88 23.45
N TYR A 36 -15.36 -28.88 23.07
CA TYR A 36 -14.43 -29.95 23.43
C TYR A 36 -14.28 -30.10 24.95
N SER A 37 -14.08 -28.99 25.67
CA SER A 37 -14.02 -28.98 27.13
C SER A 37 -15.31 -29.48 27.77
N SER A 38 -16.47 -29.11 27.23
CA SER A 38 -17.78 -29.60 27.71
C SER A 38 -17.91 -31.14 27.61
N TYR A 39 -17.40 -31.76 26.54
CA TYR A 39 -17.40 -33.22 26.41
C TYR A 39 -16.45 -33.91 27.39
N LEU A 40 -15.28 -33.32 27.65
CA LEU A 40 -14.36 -33.83 28.67
C LEU A 40 -15.00 -33.76 30.07
N ASP A 41 -15.64 -32.64 30.40
CA ASP A 41 -16.36 -32.45 31.67
C ASP A 41 -17.52 -33.44 31.83
N SER A 42 -18.11 -33.87 30.71
CA SER A 42 -19.14 -34.92 30.67
C SER A 42 -18.59 -36.34 30.82
N GLY A 43 -17.27 -36.49 30.97
CA GLY A 43 -16.60 -37.77 31.20
C GLY A 43 -16.18 -38.54 29.93
N MET A 44 -16.23 -37.91 28.75
CA MET A 44 -15.67 -38.51 27.54
C MET A 44 -14.15 -38.55 27.60
N ASN A 45 -13.54 -39.56 26.98
CA ASN A 45 -12.09 -39.53 26.77
C ASN A 45 -11.72 -38.54 25.65
N GLU A 46 -10.46 -38.11 25.61
CA GLU A 46 -9.98 -37.07 24.67
C GLU A 46 -10.25 -37.42 23.20
N ALA A 47 -10.07 -38.69 22.81
CA ALA A 47 -10.29 -39.13 21.43
C ALA A 47 -11.77 -39.08 21.04
N GLU A 48 -12.66 -39.49 21.95
CA GLU A 48 -14.11 -39.42 21.77
C GLU A 48 -14.61 -37.97 21.76
N ALA A 49 -14.13 -37.14 22.69
CA ALA A 49 -14.47 -35.72 22.76
C ALA A 49 -14.03 -34.98 21.47
N TYR A 50 -12.84 -35.27 20.97
CA TYR A 50 -12.34 -34.70 19.71
C TYR A 50 -13.22 -35.11 18.52
N ALA A 51 -13.52 -36.41 18.39
CA ALA A 51 -14.36 -36.91 17.31
C ALA A 51 -15.80 -36.39 17.38
N ALA A 52 -16.37 -36.25 18.58
CA ALA A 52 -17.69 -35.67 18.81
C ALA A 52 -17.72 -34.18 18.43
N THR A 53 -16.73 -33.39 18.88
CA THR A 53 -16.61 -31.96 18.55
C THR A 53 -16.56 -31.76 17.03
N LEU A 54 -15.73 -32.53 16.32
CA LEU A 54 -15.63 -32.44 14.86
C LEU A 54 -16.92 -32.87 14.15
N LYS A 55 -17.70 -33.78 14.73
CA LYS A 55 -18.97 -34.22 14.16
C LYS A 55 -20.03 -33.12 14.26
N ASP A 56 -20.06 -32.41 15.38
CA ASP A 56 -21.00 -31.32 15.62
C ASP A 56 -20.63 -30.06 14.82
N PHE A 57 -19.34 -29.85 14.53
CA PHE A 57 -18.81 -28.75 13.70
C PHE A 57 -18.52 -29.14 12.24
N ARG A 58 -19.34 -30.01 11.64
CA ARG A 58 -19.23 -30.30 10.20
C ARG A 58 -19.87 -29.21 9.36
N PHE A 59 -19.08 -28.21 8.98
CA PHE A 59 -19.48 -27.23 7.99
C PHE A 59 -19.43 -27.80 6.58
N GLY A 60 -20.57 -27.78 5.89
CA GLY A 60 -20.61 -27.98 4.45
C GLY A 60 -20.12 -26.75 3.68
N PRO A 61 -19.87 -26.88 2.36
CA PRO A 61 -19.52 -25.74 1.52
C PRO A 61 -20.56 -24.61 1.57
N ASP A 62 -21.85 -24.97 1.66
CA ASP A 62 -22.95 -24.02 1.72
C ASP A 62 -22.95 -23.21 3.03
N ASP A 63 -22.68 -23.88 4.16
CA ASP A 63 -22.60 -23.25 5.49
C ASP A 63 -21.45 -22.25 5.55
N LEU A 64 -20.29 -22.61 4.99
CA LEU A 64 -19.14 -21.72 4.90
C LEU A 64 -19.43 -20.49 4.05
N SER A 65 -20.17 -20.65 2.95
CA SER A 65 -20.58 -19.51 2.12
C SER A 65 -21.53 -18.58 2.86
N LEU A 66 -22.44 -19.14 3.65
CA LEU A 66 -23.42 -18.38 4.43
C LEU A 66 -22.72 -17.61 5.55
N MET A 67 -21.84 -18.27 6.30
CA MET A 67 -21.05 -17.66 7.35
C MET A 67 -20.12 -16.56 6.81
N ALA A 68 -19.49 -16.78 5.66
CA ALA A 68 -18.69 -15.75 4.99
C ALA A 68 -19.54 -14.52 4.63
N LYS A 69 -20.76 -14.69 4.11
CA LYS A 69 -21.65 -13.55 3.78
C LYS A 69 -22.03 -12.71 4.99
N THR A 70 -22.19 -13.34 6.16
CA THR A 70 -22.51 -12.63 7.41
C THR A 70 -21.35 -11.74 7.86
N HIS A 71 -20.11 -12.22 7.72
CA HIS A 71 -18.89 -11.53 8.15
C HIS A 71 -18.31 -10.55 7.10
N GLN A 72 -18.91 -10.44 5.92
CA GLN A 72 -18.49 -9.45 4.93
C GLN A 72 -18.76 -8.02 5.40
N SER A 73 -17.75 -7.16 5.25
CA SER A 73 -17.90 -5.72 5.53
C SER A 73 -18.91 -5.06 4.59
N PHE A 74 -19.49 -3.94 5.02
CA PHE A 74 -20.42 -3.15 4.21
C PHE A 74 -19.84 -2.76 2.84
N PHE A 75 -18.57 -2.34 2.82
CA PHE A 75 -17.87 -2.01 1.58
C PHE A 75 -17.74 -3.22 0.65
N GLN A 76 -17.44 -4.39 1.20
CA GLN A 76 -17.28 -5.60 0.42
C GLN A 76 -18.61 -6.11 -0.12
N LYS A 77 -19.70 -5.96 0.64
CA LYS A 77 -21.07 -6.20 0.14
C LYS A 77 -21.38 -5.31 -1.06
N ILE A 78 -21.00 -4.04 -1.03
CA ILE A 78 -21.17 -3.12 -2.15
C ILE A 78 -20.29 -3.51 -3.34
N LEU A 79 -18.99 -3.77 -3.10
CA LEU A 79 -18.05 -4.17 -4.15
C LEU A 79 -18.50 -5.45 -4.87
N ASN A 80 -19.01 -6.44 -4.12
CA ASN A 80 -19.53 -7.69 -4.67
C ASN A 80 -20.78 -7.53 -5.56
N LEU A 81 -21.48 -6.39 -5.50
CA LEU A 81 -22.58 -6.08 -6.43
C LEU A 81 -22.08 -5.61 -7.80
N VAL A 82 -20.80 -5.30 -7.90
CA VAL A 82 -20.20 -4.69 -9.08
C VAL A 82 -19.37 -5.75 -9.83
N PRO A 83 -19.44 -5.80 -11.18
CA PRO A 83 -18.61 -6.72 -11.97
C PRO A 83 -17.12 -6.55 -11.68
N GLU A 84 -16.35 -7.66 -11.67
CA GLU A 84 -14.90 -7.66 -11.38
C GLU A 84 -14.11 -6.64 -12.23
N SER A 85 -14.48 -6.46 -13.50
CA SER A 85 -13.86 -5.46 -14.38
C SER A 85 -13.99 -4.03 -13.86
N PHE A 86 -15.11 -3.72 -13.20
CA PHE A 86 -15.35 -2.42 -12.58
C PHE A 86 -14.73 -2.33 -11.19
N GLN A 87 -14.61 -3.44 -10.45
CA GLN A 87 -13.87 -3.46 -9.18
C GLN A 87 -12.41 -3.06 -9.42
N ASN A 88 -11.78 -3.65 -10.44
CA ASN A 88 -10.44 -3.27 -10.89
C ASN A 88 -10.37 -1.80 -11.29
N LEU A 89 -11.38 -1.28 -12.00
CA LEU A 89 -11.43 0.14 -12.37
C LEU A 89 -11.52 1.06 -11.15
N ILE A 90 -12.37 0.72 -10.17
CA ILE A 90 -12.50 1.47 -8.92
C ILE A 90 -11.18 1.45 -8.16
N GLU A 91 -10.50 0.31 -8.10
CA GLU A 91 -9.17 0.19 -7.51
C GLU A 91 -8.16 1.13 -8.19
N TYR A 92 -8.11 1.13 -9.52
CA TYR A 92 -7.23 2.03 -10.25
C TYR A 92 -7.59 3.51 -10.03
N LEU A 93 -8.87 3.88 -10.16
CA LEU A 93 -9.32 5.26 -10.02
C LEU A 93 -9.09 5.80 -8.61
N SER A 94 -9.33 4.98 -7.59
CA SER A 94 -9.09 5.35 -6.20
C SER A 94 -7.61 5.57 -5.88
N GLY A 95 -6.68 4.90 -6.59
CA GLY A 95 -5.26 5.22 -6.53
C GLY A 95 -4.88 6.50 -7.30
N MET A 96 -5.56 6.77 -8.41
CA MET A 96 -5.30 7.92 -9.28
C MET A 96 -5.84 9.25 -8.72
N VAL A 97 -6.93 9.23 -7.94
CA VAL A 97 -7.54 10.46 -7.37
C VAL A 97 -6.60 11.16 -6.37
N PRO A 98 -6.01 10.48 -5.36
CA PRO A 98 -5.03 11.09 -4.47
C PRO A 98 -3.80 11.61 -5.21
N LEU A 99 -3.33 10.88 -6.23
CA LEU A 99 -2.26 11.32 -7.12
C LEU A 99 -2.62 12.62 -7.83
N GLY A 100 -3.80 12.69 -8.45
CA GLY A 100 -4.27 13.90 -9.13
C GLY A 100 -4.39 15.10 -8.19
N LEU A 101 -4.87 14.89 -6.96
CA LEU A 101 -4.92 15.93 -5.92
C LEU A 101 -3.52 16.39 -5.49
N LEU A 102 -2.56 15.47 -5.43
CA LEU A 102 -1.17 15.77 -5.07
C LEU A 102 -0.46 16.52 -6.20
N CYS A 103 -0.69 16.14 -7.47
CA CYS A 103 -0.27 16.92 -8.63
C CYS A 103 -0.83 18.34 -8.59
N TYR A 104 -2.13 18.48 -8.34
CA TYR A 104 -2.79 19.78 -8.24
C TYR A 104 -2.23 20.63 -7.08
N ALA A 105 -1.89 20.00 -5.95
CA ALA A 105 -1.26 20.68 -4.83
C ALA A 105 0.17 21.15 -5.15
N ILE A 106 0.96 20.33 -5.86
CA ILE A 106 2.30 20.68 -6.34
C ILE A 106 2.23 21.82 -7.38
N GLU A 107 1.28 21.78 -8.31
CA GLU A 107 1.06 22.86 -9.29
C GLU A 107 0.75 24.20 -8.61
N ARG A 108 0.11 24.17 -7.43
CA ARG A 108 -0.19 25.37 -6.65
C ARG A 108 1.01 25.93 -5.87
N GLU A 109 2.13 25.21 -5.84
CA GLU A 109 3.35 25.73 -5.22
C GLU A 109 3.99 26.79 -6.14
N ILE A 110 3.97 28.06 -5.68
CA ILE A 110 4.38 29.24 -6.46
C ILE A 110 5.80 29.08 -7.05
N ALA A 111 6.71 28.43 -6.33
CA ALA A 111 8.08 28.19 -6.78
C ALA A 111 8.15 27.21 -7.97
N VAL A 112 7.39 26.12 -7.92
CA VAL A 112 7.32 25.13 -9.00
C VAL A 112 6.59 25.71 -10.20
N MET A 113 5.52 26.47 -9.97
CA MET A 113 4.75 27.08 -11.04
C MET A 113 5.55 28.15 -11.79
N ASN A 114 6.28 29.01 -11.09
CA ASN A 114 7.17 29.99 -11.72
C ASN A 114 8.28 29.29 -12.52
N PHE A 115 8.91 28.27 -11.95
CA PHE A 115 9.95 27.49 -12.63
C PHE A 115 9.43 26.79 -13.90
N ILE A 116 8.22 26.21 -13.87
CA ILE A 116 7.60 25.57 -15.04
C ILE A 116 7.21 26.61 -16.09
N GLN A 117 6.64 27.75 -15.68
CA GLN A 117 6.21 28.82 -16.59
C GLN A 117 7.39 29.56 -17.26
N GLU A 118 8.54 29.62 -16.60
CA GLU A 118 9.79 30.16 -17.16
C GLU A 118 10.46 29.20 -18.16
N GLY A 119 9.81 28.07 -18.47
CA GLY A 119 10.32 27.07 -19.42
C GLY A 119 11.24 26.05 -18.75
N GLY A 120 10.94 25.70 -17.50
CA GLY A 120 11.71 24.78 -16.66
C GLY A 120 12.24 23.55 -17.39
N SER A 121 13.40 23.07 -16.94
CA SER A 121 14.15 22.03 -17.66
C SER A 121 13.31 20.77 -17.90
N PRO A 122 13.47 20.08 -19.04
CA PRO A 122 12.81 18.79 -19.32
C PRO A 122 12.98 17.77 -18.19
N GLY A 123 14.07 17.90 -17.42
CA GLY A 123 14.33 17.10 -16.23
C GLY A 123 13.32 17.23 -15.12
N MET A 124 12.74 18.40 -14.92
CA MET A 124 11.75 18.62 -13.87
C MET A 124 10.48 17.80 -14.11
N TYR A 125 10.02 17.72 -15.37
CA TYR A 125 8.91 16.86 -15.74
C TYR A 125 9.23 15.38 -15.50
N ALA A 126 10.46 14.94 -15.81
CA ALA A 126 10.87 13.57 -15.53
C ALA A 126 10.87 13.26 -14.01
N ILE A 127 11.37 14.18 -13.18
CA ILE A 127 11.38 14.05 -11.71
C ILE A 127 9.95 13.93 -11.18
N ILE A 128 9.05 14.82 -11.61
CA ILE A 128 7.65 14.82 -11.21
C ILE A 128 6.97 13.51 -11.65
N LEU A 129 7.11 13.10 -12.92
CA LEU A 129 6.49 11.89 -13.45
C LEU A 129 6.96 10.63 -12.72
N ILE A 130 8.28 10.50 -12.49
CA ILE A 130 8.83 9.36 -11.75
C ILE A 130 8.34 9.35 -10.30
N GLY A 131 8.37 10.50 -9.61
CA GLY A 131 7.92 10.59 -8.23
C GLY A 131 6.43 10.29 -8.07
N LEU A 132 5.59 10.79 -8.97
CA LEU A 132 4.16 10.46 -9.01
C LEU A 132 3.92 8.99 -9.31
N TYR A 133 4.66 8.40 -10.25
CA TYR A 133 4.55 6.97 -10.53
C TYR A 133 4.83 6.13 -9.29
N LEU A 134 5.94 6.41 -8.58
CA LEU A 134 6.30 5.71 -7.35
C LEU A 134 5.26 5.91 -6.24
N LEU A 135 4.79 7.13 -6.06
CA LEU A 135 3.77 7.44 -5.06
C LEU A 135 2.44 6.76 -5.39
N GLY A 136 2.09 6.66 -6.67
CA GLY A 136 0.92 5.93 -7.15
C GLY A 136 0.96 4.44 -6.82
N LEU A 137 2.12 3.81 -6.97
CA LEU A 137 2.30 2.41 -6.57
C LEU A 137 2.04 2.22 -5.08
N GLU A 138 2.50 3.14 -4.23
CA GLU A 138 2.24 3.07 -2.79
C GLU A 138 0.78 3.34 -2.42
N VAL A 139 0.13 4.30 -3.09
CA VAL A 139 -1.31 4.53 -2.88
C VAL A 139 -2.13 3.31 -3.32
N LEU A 140 -1.81 2.69 -4.46
CA LEU A 140 -2.46 1.46 -4.90
C LEU A 140 -2.24 0.31 -3.92
N SER A 141 -1.02 0.18 -3.39
CA SER A 141 -0.70 -0.79 -2.34
C SER A 141 -1.56 -0.55 -1.10
N ALA A 142 -1.62 0.69 -0.60
CA ALA A 142 -2.44 1.06 0.55
C ALA A 142 -3.94 0.81 0.30
N MET A 143 -4.43 1.13 -0.89
CA MET A 143 -5.81 0.87 -1.30
C MET A 143 -6.14 -0.62 -1.28
N ARG A 144 -5.26 -1.46 -1.86
CA ARG A 144 -5.41 -2.93 -1.85
C ARG A 144 -5.52 -3.48 -0.44
N ILE A 145 -4.72 -2.95 0.48
CA ILE A 145 -4.66 -3.42 1.87
C ILE A 145 -5.86 -2.93 2.67
N VAL A 146 -6.21 -1.66 2.56
CA VAL A 146 -7.24 -1.02 3.43
C VAL A 146 -8.65 -1.28 2.91
N PHE A 147 -8.88 -1.12 1.60
CA PHE A 147 -10.22 -1.16 1.02
C PHE A 147 -10.55 -2.52 0.41
N PHE A 148 -9.63 -3.08 -0.38
CA PHE A 148 -9.83 -4.40 -1.01
C PHE A 148 -9.45 -5.54 -0.08
N ARG A 149 -8.71 -5.24 1.00
CA ARG A 149 -8.26 -6.21 2.01
C ARG A 149 -7.54 -7.42 1.41
N ASP A 150 -6.87 -7.22 0.28
CA ASP A 150 -6.08 -8.24 -0.40
C ASP A 150 -4.68 -8.34 0.23
N HIS A 151 -4.59 -9.28 1.17
CA HIS A 151 -3.38 -9.64 1.89
C HIS A 151 -2.69 -10.88 1.27
N SER A 152 -2.81 -11.09 -0.05
CA SER A 152 -2.04 -12.14 -0.73
C SER A 152 -0.53 -11.95 -0.55
N ASN A 153 0.24 -13.05 -0.51
CA ASN A 153 1.71 -13.00 -0.38
C ASN A 153 2.36 -12.08 -1.43
N ARG A 154 1.75 -11.95 -2.62
CA ARG A 154 2.20 -11.05 -3.68
C ARG A 154 2.07 -9.57 -3.30
N ASN A 155 0.96 -9.14 -2.71
CA ASN A 155 0.79 -7.75 -2.24
C ASN A 155 1.56 -7.50 -0.93
N LEU A 156 1.65 -8.52 -0.08
CA LEU A 156 2.40 -8.45 1.16
C LEU A 156 3.91 -8.33 0.95
N ASN A 157 4.44 -8.89 -0.14
CA ASN A 157 5.88 -8.87 -0.49
C ASN A 157 6.23 -7.81 -1.55
N ILE A 158 5.57 -6.65 -1.59
CA ILE A 158 6.15 -5.51 -2.34
C ILE A 158 7.54 -5.21 -1.76
N GLU A 159 8.58 -5.56 -2.50
CA GLU A 159 9.96 -5.51 -2.04
C GLU A 159 10.34 -4.06 -1.70
N THR A 160 10.51 -3.77 -0.41
CA THR A 160 11.08 -2.50 0.08
C THR A 160 12.36 -2.09 -0.68
N PRO A 161 13.24 -3.01 -1.10
CA PRO A 161 14.35 -2.69 -2.01
C PRO A 161 13.94 -1.96 -3.29
N ASN A 162 12.84 -2.34 -3.95
CA ASN A 162 12.43 -1.74 -5.22
C ASN A 162 11.98 -0.29 -5.06
N VAL A 163 11.33 0.03 -3.94
CA VAL A 163 10.89 1.40 -3.62
C VAL A 163 12.09 2.29 -3.32
N LEU A 164 13.06 1.77 -2.56
CA LEU A 164 14.31 2.48 -2.27
C LEU A 164 15.15 2.69 -3.53
N LEU A 165 15.24 1.68 -4.41
CA LEU A 165 15.90 1.81 -5.71
C LEU A 165 15.19 2.82 -6.61
N GLY A 166 13.86 2.88 -6.58
CA GLY A 166 13.07 3.90 -7.27
C GLY A 166 13.40 5.30 -6.77
N CYS A 167 13.43 5.50 -5.45
CA CYS A 167 13.82 6.78 -4.83
C CYS A 167 15.27 7.16 -5.15
N LEU A 168 16.20 6.18 -5.15
CA LEU A 168 17.59 6.40 -5.56
C LEU A 168 17.66 6.86 -7.02
N GLY A 169 16.93 6.20 -7.92
CA GLY A 169 16.83 6.60 -9.32
C GLY A 169 16.30 8.02 -9.50
N LEU A 170 15.23 8.36 -8.78
CA LEU A 170 14.66 9.72 -8.74
C LEU A 170 15.70 10.75 -8.29
N MET A 171 16.45 10.46 -7.21
CA MET A 171 17.50 11.34 -6.69
C MET A 171 18.69 11.50 -7.64
N LEU A 172 19.07 10.45 -8.37
CA LEU A 172 20.13 10.53 -9.38
C LEU A 172 19.72 11.46 -10.53
N VAL A 173 18.48 11.33 -11.02
CA VAL A 173 17.94 12.23 -12.05
C VAL A 173 17.91 13.67 -11.53
N ALA A 174 17.38 13.89 -10.33
CA ALA A 174 17.32 15.22 -9.70
C ALA A 174 18.71 15.86 -9.54
N THR A 175 19.71 15.07 -9.13
CA THR A 175 21.09 15.52 -8.97
C THR A 175 21.72 15.85 -10.33
N ALA A 176 21.53 15.02 -11.35
CA ALA A 176 22.06 15.26 -12.69
C ALA A 176 21.55 16.58 -13.27
N TRP A 177 20.26 16.87 -13.11
CA TRP A 177 19.67 18.13 -13.59
C TRP A 177 20.09 19.34 -12.77
N THR A 178 20.32 19.18 -11.46
CA THR A 178 20.91 20.22 -10.61
C THR A 178 22.32 20.58 -11.07
N ILE A 179 23.16 19.57 -11.34
CA ILE A 179 24.52 19.78 -11.87
C ILE A 179 24.48 20.49 -13.23
N MET A 180 23.56 20.09 -14.10
CA MET A 180 23.38 20.74 -15.40
C MET A 180 22.96 22.21 -15.27
N GLY A 181 22.07 22.54 -14.32
CA GLY A 181 21.68 23.91 -14.01
C GLY A 181 22.86 24.76 -13.52
N ILE A 182 23.66 24.22 -12.61
CA ILE A 182 24.87 24.90 -12.10
C ILE A 182 25.86 25.14 -13.25
N TYR A 183 26.07 24.14 -14.11
CA TYR A 183 26.95 24.27 -15.27
C TYR A 183 26.47 25.37 -16.23
N ASN A 184 25.17 25.40 -16.54
CA ASN A 184 24.58 26.44 -17.39
C ASN A 184 24.72 27.84 -16.77
N THR A 185 24.52 27.95 -15.46
CA THR A 185 24.69 29.20 -14.71
C THR A 185 26.15 29.68 -14.77
N ALA A 186 27.11 28.78 -14.53
CA ALA A 186 28.54 29.10 -14.61
C ALA A 186 28.95 29.53 -16.03
N ASN A 187 28.41 28.87 -17.06
CA ASN A 187 28.64 29.24 -18.45
C ASN A 187 28.06 30.64 -18.76
N ALA A 188 26.85 30.94 -18.30
CA ALA A 188 26.22 32.25 -18.47
C ALA A 188 27.01 33.38 -17.78
N MET A 189 27.55 33.13 -16.58
CA MET A 189 28.43 34.07 -15.89
C MET A 189 29.74 34.32 -16.62
N SER A 190 30.30 33.30 -17.29
CA SER A 190 31.53 33.47 -18.07
C SER A 190 31.33 34.44 -19.25
N LEU A 191 30.10 34.50 -19.78
CA LEU A 191 29.73 35.41 -20.86
C LEU A 191 29.37 36.82 -20.36
N ASN A 192 28.88 36.96 -19.13
CA ASN A 192 28.50 38.24 -18.51
C ASN A 192 28.96 38.36 -17.05
N PRO A 193 30.25 38.67 -16.80
CA PRO A 193 30.86 38.59 -15.47
C PRO A 193 30.32 39.59 -14.43
N SER A 194 29.70 40.68 -14.87
CA SER A 194 29.19 41.74 -14.01
C SER A 194 27.77 41.49 -13.47
N ALA A 195 27.10 40.44 -13.92
CA ALA A 195 25.70 40.17 -13.58
C ALA A 195 25.59 39.21 -12.38
N MET A 196 25.79 39.73 -11.16
CA MET A 196 25.63 38.97 -9.91
C MET A 196 24.22 38.38 -9.75
N ASP A 197 23.21 39.00 -10.34
CA ASP A 197 21.83 38.50 -10.33
C ASP A 197 21.70 37.14 -11.05
N ILE A 198 22.54 36.88 -12.06
CA ILE A 198 22.55 35.59 -12.79
C ILE A 198 23.05 34.47 -11.87
N LEU A 199 24.04 34.75 -11.02
CA LEU A 199 24.55 33.77 -10.06
C LEU A 199 23.46 33.38 -9.06
N PHE A 200 22.81 34.35 -8.44
CA PHE A 200 21.82 34.08 -7.39
C PHE A 200 20.57 33.41 -7.95
N THR A 201 20.05 33.89 -9.07
CA THR A 201 18.87 33.33 -9.72
C THR A 201 19.15 31.94 -10.28
N GLY A 202 20.25 31.77 -11.03
CA GLY A 202 20.63 30.48 -11.60
C GLY A 202 20.97 29.43 -10.55
N PHE A 203 21.62 29.81 -9.45
CA PHE A 203 21.88 28.89 -8.33
C PHE A 203 20.57 28.46 -7.64
N LYS A 204 19.66 29.41 -7.39
CA LYS A 204 18.34 29.12 -6.79
C LYS A 204 17.53 28.17 -7.68
N GLU A 205 17.44 28.43 -8.97
CA GLU A 205 16.76 27.58 -9.95
C GLU A 205 17.39 26.18 -10.03
N SER A 206 18.72 26.11 -9.95
CA SER A 206 19.45 24.84 -10.00
C SER A 206 19.17 23.94 -8.80
N LEU A 207 18.74 24.49 -7.66
CA LEU A 207 18.39 23.70 -6.46
C LEU A 207 16.97 23.13 -6.50
N VAL A 208 16.09 23.65 -7.38
CA VAL A 208 14.69 23.21 -7.47
C VAL A 208 14.55 21.72 -7.82
N PRO A 209 15.32 21.14 -8.76
CA PRO A 209 15.23 19.71 -9.07
C PRO A 209 15.59 18.82 -7.88
N VAL A 210 16.69 19.10 -7.17
CA VAL A 210 17.12 18.28 -6.02
C VAL A 210 16.18 18.42 -4.83
N SER A 211 15.66 19.61 -4.54
CA SER A 211 14.69 19.79 -3.45
C SER A 211 13.38 19.05 -3.74
N THR A 212 12.91 19.11 -4.99
CA THR A 212 11.69 18.41 -5.44
C THR A 212 11.86 16.90 -5.42
N GLY A 213 12.98 16.39 -5.95
CA GLY A 213 13.32 14.97 -5.90
C GLY A 213 13.41 14.44 -4.48
N LEU A 214 13.97 15.22 -3.56
CA LEU A 214 14.07 14.87 -2.14
C LEU A 214 12.70 14.86 -1.46
N LEU A 215 11.86 15.86 -1.72
CA LEU A 215 10.50 15.93 -1.20
C LEU A 215 9.67 14.71 -1.67
N LEU A 216 9.66 14.44 -2.97
CA LEU A 216 8.92 13.31 -3.54
C LEU A 216 9.44 11.97 -3.01
N SER A 217 10.76 11.78 -2.93
CA SER A 217 11.36 10.58 -2.33
C SER A 217 10.94 10.41 -0.87
N ALA A 218 10.97 11.48 -0.09
CA ALA A 218 10.53 11.44 1.32
C ALA A 218 9.06 11.06 1.44
N MET A 219 8.19 11.60 0.59
CA MET A 219 6.76 11.25 0.57
C MET A 219 6.53 9.79 0.20
N VAL A 220 7.22 9.27 -0.82
CA VAL A 220 7.15 7.86 -1.23
C VAL A 220 7.59 6.94 -0.08
N VAL A 221 8.72 7.25 0.56
CA VAL A 221 9.24 6.47 1.69
C VAL A 221 8.28 6.50 2.88
N LEU A 222 7.72 7.67 3.22
CA LEU A 222 6.72 7.80 4.29
C LEU A 222 5.46 7.00 3.97
N ALA A 223 4.95 7.09 2.73
CA ALA A 223 3.78 6.32 2.29
C ALA A 223 4.05 4.81 2.36
N HIS A 224 5.24 4.37 1.94
CA HIS A 224 5.66 2.98 2.05
C HIS A 224 5.69 2.50 3.51
N PHE A 225 6.37 3.23 4.40
CA PHE A 225 6.44 2.85 5.80
C PHE A 225 5.08 2.91 6.51
N ALA A 226 4.22 3.88 6.18
CA ALA A 226 2.86 3.94 6.71
C ALA A 226 2.05 2.70 6.29
N THR A 227 2.11 2.34 5.01
CA THR A 227 1.46 1.14 4.47
C THR A 227 2.00 -0.14 5.14
N ARG A 228 3.32 -0.21 5.37
CA ARG A 228 3.97 -1.32 6.07
C ARG A 228 3.63 -1.39 7.54
N HIS A 229 3.49 -0.25 8.21
CA HIS A 229 3.10 -0.19 9.61
C HIS A 229 1.64 -0.68 9.80
N ILE A 230 0.74 -0.28 8.90
CA ILE A 230 -0.63 -0.79 8.85
C ILE A 230 -0.59 -2.31 8.65
N LEU A 231 0.19 -2.79 7.66
CA LEU A 231 0.37 -4.22 7.43
C LEU A 231 0.92 -4.97 8.64
N HIS A 232 1.90 -4.43 9.36
CA HIS A 232 2.48 -5.10 10.53
C HIS A 232 1.50 -5.19 11.70
N LYS A 233 0.69 -4.16 11.93
CA LYS A 233 -0.40 -4.23 12.91
C LYS A 233 -1.40 -5.33 12.57
N TRP A 234 -1.61 -5.58 11.28
CA TRP A 234 -2.61 -6.54 10.80
C TRP A 234 -2.00 -7.94 10.66
N LYS A 235 -0.70 -8.05 10.34
CA LYS A 235 0.07 -9.29 10.32
C LYS A 235 0.45 -9.81 11.70
N ALA A 236 0.05 -9.17 12.80
CA ALA A 236 0.32 -9.69 14.15
C ALA A 236 -0.17 -11.15 14.19
N PRO A 237 0.76 -12.12 14.11
CA PRO A 237 0.38 -13.49 13.89
C PRO A 237 -0.25 -13.96 15.19
N MET A 238 -1.42 -14.57 15.04
CA MET A 238 -1.97 -15.44 16.06
C MET A 238 -1.14 -16.71 16.03
N VAL A 239 0.06 -16.60 16.59
CA VAL A 239 0.81 -17.75 17.10
C VAL A 239 0.18 -18.12 18.43
#